data_AF-A0A097QWF1-F1
#
_entry.id   AF-A0A097QWF1-F1
#
_cell.length_a   1.000
_cell.length_b   1.000
_cell.length_c   1.000
_cell.angle_alpha   90.00
_cell.angle_beta   90.00
_cell.angle_gamma   90.00
#
_symmetry.space_group_name_H-M   'P 1'
#
loop_
_entity.id
_entity.type
_entity.pdbx_description
1 polymer ?
#
loop_
_entity_poly.entity_id
_entity_poly.type
_entity_poly.pdbx_seq_one_letter_code
_entity_poly.pdbx_strand_id
1 'polypeptide(L)'
;MTAVLAAWLPDSFENGNFVLATGAIFYLAALVFGLYWVHERPRESRELVPTRYLATALSRLSSWSAKELWRKDCESIIENDGSMNILPLAVAIAFHIEKLERVYIFSSRQNEEKPIKTIIRNGKPTVNEEEKTFLENPPGGLRAFLKGLNPFQRKMAVFFAKLSRCLSERVKFRIHWRREKDKFSGQTTVVGNGKRTIDVVFVPNVPYENIKEAREIISNTMRNIRGDEWPLVTYDLTMGTATMSVALALEAVKEKAQAEYLRQDETDGTNKKYKNVLTRVDVDPLSLLDIDEVIRRRMEMR
;
A
#
# COMPACT_ATOMS: atom_id res chain seq x y z
N MET A 1 8.62 0.22 -15.37
CA MET A 1 7.17 -0.10 -15.47
C MET A 1 6.69 -0.29 -16.92
N THR A 2 7.33 0.35 -17.91
CA THR A 2 7.15 0.12 -19.36
C THR A 2 7.40 -1.33 -19.82
N ALA A 3 8.32 -2.05 -19.17
CA ALA A 3 8.63 -3.46 -19.50
C ALA A 3 7.50 -4.45 -19.17
N VAL A 4 6.66 -4.16 -18.16
CA VAL A 4 5.52 -5.03 -17.80
C VAL A 4 4.36 -4.83 -18.78
N LEU A 5 4.17 -3.62 -19.31
CA LEU A 5 3.16 -3.34 -20.34
C LEU A 5 3.57 -3.88 -21.73
N ALA A 6 4.88 -3.91 -22.04
CA ALA A 6 5.41 -4.48 -23.27
C ALA A 6 5.22 -6.01 -23.37
N ALA A 7 5.06 -6.72 -22.24
CA ALA A 7 4.87 -8.16 -22.22
C ALA A 7 3.43 -8.61 -22.53
N TRP A 8 2.42 -7.76 -22.36
CA TRP A 8 0.99 -8.13 -22.52
C TRP A 8 0.36 -7.68 -23.84
N LEU A 9 1.00 -6.71 -24.52
CA LEU A 9 0.55 -6.26 -25.84
C LEU A 9 0.63 -7.37 -26.92
N PRO A 10 1.74 -8.14 -27.04
CA PRO A 10 1.85 -9.18 -28.08
C PRO A 10 0.79 -10.28 -27.94
N ASP A 11 0.59 -10.78 -26.71
CA ASP A 11 -0.39 -11.84 -26.41
C ASP A 11 -1.84 -11.41 -26.68
N SER A 12 -2.14 -10.11 -26.58
CA SER A 12 -3.48 -9.57 -26.87
C SER A 12 -3.76 -9.51 -28.38
N PHE A 13 -2.72 -9.27 -29.20
CA PHE A 13 -2.82 -9.29 -30.65
C PHE A 13 -2.86 -10.72 -31.21
N GLU A 14 -2.09 -11.65 -30.64
CA GLU A 14 -2.09 -13.06 -31.08
C GLU A 14 -3.43 -13.78 -30.81
N ASN A 15 -4.15 -13.41 -29.75
CA ASN A 15 -5.45 -14.01 -29.40
C ASN A 15 -6.66 -13.35 -30.08
N GLY A 16 -6.46 -12.37 -30.97
CA GLY A 16 -7.54 -11.68 -31.69
C GLY A 16 -8.52 -10.90 -30.81
N ASN A 17 -8.20 -10.68 -29.53
CA ASN A 17 -9.11 -10.05 -28.58
C ASN A 17 -8.95 -8.52 -28.62
N PHE A 18 -9.56 -7.92 -29.64
CA PHE A 18 -9.54 -6.48 -29.90
C PHE A 18 -9.96 -5.62 -28.71
N VAL A 19 -10.85 -6.11 -27.84
CA VAL A 19 -11.33 -5.36 -26.67
C VAL A 19 -10.22 -5.20 -25.62
N LEU A 20 -9.45 -6.27 -25.36
CA LEU A 20 -8.33 -6.22 -24.42
C LEU A 20 -7.16 -5.39 -24.98
N ALA A 21 -6.86 -5.54 -26.27
CA ALA A 21 -5.82 -4.72 -26.93
C ALA A 21 -6.17 -3.23 -26.88
N THR A 22 -7.44 -2.88 -27.17
CA THR A 22 -7.93 -1.50 -27.10
C THR A 22 -7.90 -0.97 -25.67
N GLY A 23 -8.30 -1.78 -24.68
CA GLY A 23 -8.21 -1.42 -23.27
C GLY A 23 -6.77 -1.19 -22.79
N ALA A 24 -5.82 -2.02 -23.22
CA ALA A 24 -4.41 -1.85 -22.91
C ALA A 24 -3.81 -0.60 -23.58
N ILE A 25 -4.20 -0.29 -24.81
CA ILE A 25 -3.80 0.93 -25.52
C ILE A 25 -4.37 2.17 -24.82
N PHE A 26 -5.64 2.15 -24.41
CA PHE A 26 -6.22 3.27 -23.65
C PHE A 26 -5.63 3.41 -22.26
N TYR A 27 -5.31 2.31 -21.59
CA TYR A 27 -4.61 2.34 -20.32
C TYR A 27 -3.20 2.92 -20.48
N LEU A 28 -2.45 2.47 -21.49
CA LEU A 28 -1.14 3.01 -21.84
C LEU A 28 -1.23 4.49 -22.21
N ALA A 29 -2.23 4.89 -22.99
CA ALA A 29 -2.45 6.28 -23.37
C ALA A 29 -2.83 7.13 -22.16
N ALA A 30 -3.72 6.68 -21.28
CA ALA A 30 -4.06 7.39 -20.04
C ALA A 30 -2.85 7.52 -19.12
N LEU A 31 -1.97 6.52 -19.11
CA LEU A 31 -0.73 6.51 -18.33
C LEU A 31 0.31 7.45 -18.96
N VAL A 32 0.46 7.46 -20.29
CA VAL A 32 1.33 8.38 -21.04
C VAL A 32 0.83 9.82 -20.92
N PHE A 33 -0.47 10.07 -21.09
CA PHE A 33 -1.06 11.39 -20.89
C PHE A 33 -0.99 11.82 -19.43
N GLY A 34 -1.20 10.91 -18.47
CA GLY A 34 -0.99 11.18 -17.05
C GLY A 34 0.47 11.54 -16.73
N LEU A 35 1.44 10.79 -17.27
CA LEU A 35 2.86 11.06 -17.10
C LEU A 35 3.30 12.36 -17.80
N TYR A 36 2.82 12.60 -19.02
CA TYR A 36 3.09 13.82 -19.79
C TYR A 36 2.53 15.05 -19.08
N TRP A 37 1.31 14.96 -18.55
CA TRP A 37 0.67 16.03 -17.78
C TRP A 37 1.34 16.29 -16.43
N VAL A 38 1.88 15.24 -15.78
CA VAL A 38 2.69 15.37 -14.56
C VAL A 38 4.07 15.97 -14.85
N HIS A 39 4.60 15.83 -16.06
CA HIS A 39 5.90 16.38 -16.43
C HIS A 39 5.89 17.87 -16.84
N GLU A 40 4.74 18.41 -17.28
CA GLU A 40 4.70 19.75 -17.91
C GLU A 40 4.38 20.94 -16.99
N ARG A 41 4.29 20.76 -15.67
CA ARG A 41 4.24 21.92 -14.76
C ARG A 41 5.29 21.82 -13.67
N PRO A 42 6.40 22.58 -13.74
CA PRO A 42 7.16 22.91 -12.56
C PRO A 42 6.32 23.88 -11.72
N ARG A 43 5.29 23.36 -11.03
CA ARG A 43 4.84 24.01 -9.80
C ARG A 43 5.95 23.73 -8.80
N GLU A 44 6.52 24.77 -8.19
CA GLU A 44 7.45 24.64 -7.06
C GLU A 44 6.92 23.53 -6.15
N SER A 45 7.61 22.38 -6.12
CA SER A 45 7.10 21.21 -5.44
C SER A 45 6.93 21.57 -3.97
N ARG A 46 5.68 21.69 -3.51
CA ARG A 46 5.43 21.91 -2.09
C ARG A 46 6.07 20.77 -1.33
N GLU A 47 6.96 21.10 -0.39
CA GLU A 47 7.63 20.09 0.41
C GLU A 47 6.62 19.15 1.07
N LEU A 48 6.93 17.87 1.09
CA LEU A 48 6.14 16.86 1.78
C LEU A 48 6.19 17.12 3.28
N VAL A 49 5.03 17.25 3.93
CA VAL A 49 4.95 17.57 5.36
C VAL A 49 4.59 16.30 6.15
N PRO A 50 5.22 16.04 7.32
CA PRO A 50 4.83 14.94 8.20
C PRO A 50 3.36 15.02 8.63
N THR A 51 2.67 13.88 8.63
CA THR A 51 1.21 13.77 8.79
C THR A 51 0.81 13.12 10.12
N ARG A 52 -0.43 13.32 10.57
CA ARG A 52 -0.99 12.61 11.75
C ARG A 52 -1.66 11.29 11.33
N TYR A 53 -2.26 11.27 10.15
CA TYR A 53 -3.00 10.14 9.62
C TYR A 53 -2.44 9.72 8.26
N LEU A 54 -1.93 8.49 8.16
CA LEU A 54 -1.47 7.90 6.90
C LEU A 54 -2.50 6.89 6.40
N ALA A 55 -2.94 7.00 5.16
CA ALA A 55 -3.85 6.08 4.51
C ALA A 55 -3.16 5.44 3.30
N THR A 56 -3.08 4.11 3.26
CA THR A 56 -2.40 3.36 2.19
C THR A 56 -3.18 2.11 1.81
N ALA A 57 -2.95 1.61 0.60
CA ALA A 57 -3.54 0.37 0.12
C ALA A 57 -2.51 -0.77 0.14
N LEU A 58 -2.98 -1.99 0.33
CA LEU A 58 -2.15 -3.20 0.31
C LEU A 58 -2.75 -4.21 -0.67
N SER A 59 -2.00 -4.52 -1.73
CA SER A 59 -2.32 -5.58 -2.68
C SER A 59 -1.29 -6.70 -2.61
N ARG A 60 -1.77 -7.94 -2.76
CA ARG A 60 -1.00 -9.19 -2.86
C ARG A 60 0.12 -9.34 -1.84
N LEU A 61 -0.18 -10.04 -0.76
CA LEU A 61 0.79 -10.38 0.29
C LEU A 61 1.83 -11.43 -0.10
N SER A 62 1.61 -12.17 -1.19
CA SER A 62 2.43 -13.33 -1.57
C SER A 62 3.80 -12.95 -2.15
N SER A 63 4.08 -11.66 -2.34
CA SER A 63 5.28 -11.16 -3.03
C SER A 63 6.47 -10.87 -2.12
N TRP A 64 6.34 -11.01 -0.80
CA TRP A 64 7.45 -10.82 0.15
C TRP A 64 7.47 -11.94 1.20
N SER A 65 8.61 -12.20 1.86
CA SER A 65 8.70 -13.18 2.96
C SER A 65 8.92 -12.47 4.29
N ALA A 66 8.16 -12.85 5.32
CA ALA A 66 8.35 -12.37 6.69
C ALA A 66 9.72 -12.79 7.24
N LYS A 67 10.19 -13.98 6.86
CA LYS A 67 11.53 -14.48 7.23
C LYS A 67 12.63 -13.62 6.62
N GLU A 68 12.54 -13.33 5.33
CA GLU A 68 13.51 -12.47 4.63
C GLU A 68 13.48 -11.04 5.19
N LEU A 69 12.29 -10.46 5.35
CA LEU A 69 12.11 -9.14 5.96
C LEU A 69 12.73 -9.07 7.35
N TRP A 70 12.53 -10.11 8.17
CA TRP A 70 13.06 -10.14 9.53
C TRP A 70 14.59 -10.12 9.57
N ARG A 71 15.23 -10.80 8.61
CA ARG A 71 16.69 -10.89 8.47
C ARG A 71 17.31 -9.63 7.91
N LYS A 72 16.56 -8.89 7.10
CA LYS A 72 17.03 -7.64 6.49
C LYS A 72 17.42 -6.62 7.56
N ASP A 73 18.51 -5.92 7.33
CA ASP A 73 18.97 -4.83 8.17
C ASP A 73 17.98 -3.65 8.14
N CYS A 74 18.03 -2.84 9.19
CA CYS A 74 17.05 -1.77 9.34
C CYS A 74 17.26 -0.64 8.36
N GLU A 75 18.51 -0.33 8.02
CA GLU A 75 18.86 0.68 7.02
C GLU A 75 18.26 0.31 5.66
N SER A 76 18.48 -0.91 5.18
CA SER A 76 17.92 -1.38 3.91
C SER A 76 16.38 -1.44 3.88
N ILE A 77 15.71 -1.61 5.03
CA ILE A 77 14.23 -1.53 5.09
C ILE A 77 13.78 -0.08 4.91
N ILE A 78 14.47 0.81 5.59
CA ILE A 78 14.20 2.24 5.69
C ILE A 78 14.52 2.98 4.38
N GLU A 79 15.57 2.57 3.69
CA GLU A 79 16.01 3.12 2.42
C GLU A 79 15.32 2.48 1.21
N ASN A 80 14.40 1.53 1.45
CA ASN A 80 13.73 0.76 0.41
C ASN A 80 14.71 -0.03 -0.48
N ASP A 81 15.85 -0.47 0.06
CA ASP A 81 16.88 -1.19 -0.70
C ASP A 81 16.47 -2.65 -0.93
N GLY A 82 15.58 -2.92 -1.88
CA GLY A 82 15.29 -4.25 -2.40
C GLY A 82 13.92 -4.39 -3.05
N SER A 83 13.57 -5.61 -3.49
CA SER A 83 12.38 -5.88 -4.31
C SER A 83 11.09 -6.16 -3.53
N MET A 84 11.10 -6.08 -2.19
CA MET A 84 9.91 -6.40 -1.39
C MET A 84 8.92 -5.24 -1.45
N ASN A 85 7.72 -5.50 -1.98
CA ASN A 85 6.66 -4.51 -2.13
C ASN A 85 6.05 -3.98 -0.82
N ILE A 86 6.46 -4.50 0.35
CA ILE A 86 6.05 -4.01 1.67
C ILE A 86 6.93 -2.87 2.18
N LEU A 87 8.14 -2.71 1.64
CA LEU A 87 9.11 -1.71 2.09
C LEU A 87 8.64 -0.25 1.89
N PRO A 88 7.89 0.10 0.83
CA PRO A 88 7.35 1.45 0.71
C PRO A 88 6.50 1.88 1.90
N LEU A 89 5.76 0.95 2.52
CA LEU A 89 5.01 1.23 3.76
C LEU A 89 5.95 1.58 4.92
N ALA A 90 7.08 0.89 5.04
CA ALA A 90 8.07 1.18 6.08
C ALA A 90 8.65 2.59 5.89
N VAL A 91 8.94 2.97 4.65
CA VAL A 91 9.45 4.29 4.27
C VAL A 91 8.45 5.39 4.61
N ALA A 92 7.19 5.24 4.18
CA ALA A 92 6.12 6.21 4.46
C ALA A 92 5.89 6.40 5.97
N ILE A 93 5.80 5.29 6.72
CA ILE A 93 5.64 5.34 8.18
C ILE A 93 6.84 6.02 8.85
N ALA A 94 8.07 5.67 8.44
CA ALA A 94 9.29 6.21 9.03
C ALA A 94 9.44 7.72 8.75
N PHE A 95 9.07 8.18 7.55
CA PHE A 95 9.05 9.60 7.22
C PHE A 95 8.07 10.39 8.10
N HIS A 96 6.86 9.85 8.32
CA HIS A 96 5.83 10.53 9.09
C HIS A 96 5.93 10.34 10.61
N ILE A 97 6.90 9.53 11.09
CA ILE A 97 6.89 8.97 12.45
C ILE A 97 6.75 9.99 13.58
N GLU A 98 7.31 11.19 13.40
CA GLU A 98 7.31 12.25 14.40
C GLU A 98 5.90 12.79 14.68
N LYS A 99 5.00 12.79 13.70
CA LYS A 99 3.60 13.27 13.85
C LYS A 99 2.56 12.16 13.74
N LEU A 100 2.95 10.99 13.24
CA LEU A 100 2.04 9.88 12.97
C LEU A 100 1.37 9.37 14.25
N GLU A 101 0.04 9.34 14.23
CA GLU A 101 -0.80 8.80 15.29
C GLU A 101 -1.51 7.53 14.82
N ARG A 102 -1.92 7.50 13.55
CA ARG A 102 -2.66 6.37 12.99
C ARG A 102 -2.32 6.08 11.53
N VAL A 103 -2.28 4.79 11.21
CA VAL A 103 -2.13 4.26 9.85
C VAL A 103 -3.38 3.47 9.48
N TYR A 104 -4.02 3.81 8.36
CA TYR A 104 -5.12 3.07 7.77
C TYR A 104 -4.60 2.23 6.61
N ILE A 105 -4.79 0.91 6.68
CA ILE A 105 -4.35 -0.03 5.65
C ILE A 105 -5.58 -0.69 5.04
N PHE A 106 -5.84 -0.34 3.79
CA PHE A 106 -6.91 -0.90 2.98
C PHE A 106 -6.38 -2.13 2.25
N SER A 107 -6.80 -3.33 2.65
CA SER A 107 -6.36 -4.57 2.04
C SER A 107 -7.35 -5.04 0.98
N SER A 108 -6.86 -5.29 -0.24
CA SER A 108 -7.69 -5.82 -1.32
C SER A 108 -8.24 -7.22 -1.01
N ARG A 109 -9.44 -7.56 -1.50
CA ARG A 109 -10.04 -8.90 -1.34
C ARG A 109 -9.16 -10.05 -1.84
N GLN A 110 -8.28 -9.81 -2.83
CA GLN A 110 -7.33 -10.82 -3.32
C GLN A 110 -6.39 -11.38 -2.22
N ASN A 111 -6.24 -10.67 -1.10
CA ASN A 111 -5.29 -11.02 -0.04
C ASN A 111 -5.76 -12.11 0.91
N GLU A 112 -7.07 -12.40 0.99
CA GLU A 112 -7.61 -13.35 1.96
C GLU A 112 -7.81 -14.76 1.38
N GLU A 113 -7.91 -14.90 0.04
CA GLU A 113 -8.47 -16.10 -0.59
C GLU A 113 -7.48 -17.21 -0.96
N LYS A 114 -6.16 -16.99 -0.90
CA LYS A 114 -5.21 -18.07 -1.19
C LYS A 114 -4.60 -18.62 0.10
N PRO A 115 -5.06 -19.78 0.61
CA PRO A 115 -4.34 -20.47 1.67
C PRO A 115 -2.90 -20.68 1.22
N ILE A 116 -1.95 -20.53 2.15
CA ILE A 116 -0.54 -20.87 1.91
C ILE A 116 -0.52 -22.34 1.48
N LYS A 117 -0.42 -22.59 0.17
CA LYS A 117 -0.37 -23.95 -0.37
C LYS A 117 1.02 -24.50 -0.12
N THR A 118 1.09 -25.60 0.61
CA THR A 118 2.28 -26.44 0.72
C THR A 118 2.60 -27.00 -0.66
N ILE A 119 3.68 -26.52 -1.27
CA ILE A 119 4.23 -27.13 -2.49
C ILE A 119 5.58 -27.72 -2.08
N ILE A 120 5.78 -29.03 -2.26
CA ILE A 120 7.09 -29.66 -2.08
C ILE A 120 7.66 -29.84 -3.48
N ARG A 121 8.80 -29.22 -3.77
CA ARG A 121 9.49 -29.35 -5.06
C ARG A 121 10.88 -29.92 -4.80
N ASN A 122 11.18 -31.10 -5.36
CA ASN A 122 12.47 -31.79 -5.23
C ASN A 122 12.91 -32.06 -3.78
N GLY A 123 12.00 -32.47 -2.90
CA GLY A 123 12.32 -32.82 -1.51
C GLY A 123 12.75 -31.64 -0.62
N LYS A 124 12.75 -30.40 -1.14
CA LYS A 124 12.98 -29.19 -0.36
C LYS A 124 11.65 -28.46 -0.13
N PRO A 125 11.41 -27.91 1.08
CA PRO A 125 10.28 -27.02 1.30
C PRO A 125 10.37 -25.85 0.31
N THR A 126 9.31 -25.58 -0.45
CA THR A 126 9.25 -24.33 -1.21
C THR A 126 9.08 -23.16 -0.22
N VAL A 127 9.34 -21.94 -0.68
CA VAL A 127 9.26 -20.66 0.07
C VAL A 127 8.05 -20.59 1.03
N ASN A 128 6.93 -21.23 0.68
CA ASN A 128 5.72 -21.28 1.50
C ASN A 128 5.85 -22.09 2.81
N GLU A 129 6.62 -23.19 2.85
CA GLU A 129 6.81 -24.00 4.06
C GLU A 129 7.86 -23.39 5.00
N GLU A 130 8.91 -22.77 4.46
CA GLU A 130 9.85 -22.02 5.29
C GLU A 130 9.19 -20.80 5.94
N GLU A 131 8.35 -20.08 5.19
CA GLU A 131 7.56 -18.96 5.70
C GLU A 131 6.58 -19.45 6.79
N LYS A 132 5.87 -20.56 6.56
CA LYS A 132 4.97 -21.15 7.54
C LYS A 132 5.71 -21.53 8.82
N THR A 133 6.84 -22.23 8.71
CA THR A 133 7.68 -22.63 9.85
C THR A 133 8.15 -21.41 10.64
N PHE A 134 8.55 -20.35 9.93
CA PHE A 134 8.95 -19.08 10.54
C PHE A 134 7.78 -18.38 11.26
N LEU A 135 6.58 -18.35 10.67
CA LEU A 135 5.39 -17.76 11.29
C LEU A 135 4.82 -18.59 12.45
N GLU A 136 5.15 -19.88 12.53
CA GLU A 136 4.82 -20.75 13.66
C GLU A 136 5.82 -20.60 14.82
N ASN A 137 7.10 -20.35 14.48
CA ASN A 137 8.18 -20.20 15.45
C ASN A 137 8.97 -18.90 15.20
N PRO A 138 8.34 -17.73 15.34
CA PRO A 138 9.02 -16.46 15.07
C PRO A 138 10.03 -16.16 16.20
N PRO A 139 11.17 -15.52 15.87
CA PRO A 139 12.18 -15.15 16.85
C PRO A 139 11.70 -14.03 17.80
N GLY A 140 12.46 -13.79 18.88
CA GLY A 140 12.30 -12.59 19.72
C GLY A 140 11.01 -12.53 20.53
N GLY A 141 10.48 -13.67 20.98
CA GLY A 141 9.26 -13.71 21.81
C GLY A 141 7.96 -13.40 21.05
N LEU A 142 8.01 -13.25 19.72
CA LEU A 142 6.84 -12.91 18.91
C LEU A 142 5.71 -13.94 18.98
N ARG A 143 6.02 -15.19 19.33
CA ARG A 143 5.07 -16.30 19.37
C ARG A 143 3.83 -16.01 20.22
N ALA A 144 3.99 -15.30 21.34
CA ALA A 144 2.87 -14.92 22.20
C ALA A 144 1.89 -13.97 21.50
N PHE A 145 2.40 -12.99 20.75
CA PHE A 145 1.60 -11.99 20.03
C PHE A 145 0.93 -12.55 18.78
N LEU A 146 1.53 -13.57 18.16
CA LEU A 146 1.00 -14.20 16.94
C LEU A 146 -0.10 -15.24 17.21
N LYS A 147 -0.33 -15.61 18.47
CA LYS A 147 -1.32 -16.63 18.85
C LYS A 147 -2.72 -16.17 18.48
N GLY A 148 -3.47 -17.02 17.79
CA GLY A 148 -4.85 -16.72 17.36
C GLY A 148 -4.97 -15.77 16.18
N LEU A 149 -3.85 -15.35 15.57
CA LEU A 149 -3.84 -14.60 14.31
C LEU A 149 -3.83 -15.56 13.12
N ASN A 150 -4.56 -15.20 12.06
CA ASN A 150 -4.48 -15.88 10.78
C ASN A 150 -3.12 -15.60 10.08
N PRO A 151 -2.75 -16.34 9.02
CA PRO A 151 -1.42 -16.18 8.39
C PRO A 151 -1.11 -14.76 7.90
N PHE A 152 -2.10 -14.05 7.36
CA PHE A 152 -1.95 -12.65 6.95
C PHE A 152 -1.64 -11.74 8.15
N GLN A 153 -2.47 -11.83 9.18
CA GLN A 153 -2.32 -11.04 10.39
C GLN A 153 -0.97 -11.30 11.07
N ARG A 154 -0.51 -12.56 11.08
CA ARG A 154 0.82 -12.91 11.60
C ARG A 154 1.94 -12.23 10.82
N LYS A 155 1.87 -12.30 9.50
CA LYS A 155 2.86 -11.71 8.61
C LYS A 155 2.93 -10.18 8.77
N MET A 156 1.79 -9.51 8.83
CA MET A 156 1.74 -8.07 9.11
C MET A 156 2.23 -7.73 10.52
N ALA A 157 1.90 -8.53 11.53
CA ALA A 157 2.41 -8.34 12.88
C ALA A 157 3.94 -8.47 12.94
N VAL A 158 4.54 -9.41 12.20
CA VAL A 158 6.00 -9.51 12.04
C VAL A 158 6.58 -8.25 11.37
N PHE A 159 5.95 -7.76 10.30
CA PHE A 159 6.36 -6.52 9.65
C PHE A 159 6.40 -5.34 10.63
N PHE A 160 5.33 -5.11 11.38
CA PHE A 160 5.28 -4.02 12.35
C PHE A 160 6.22 -4.22 13.55
N ALA A 161 6.43 -5.45 14.00
CA ALA A 161 7.43 -5.75 15.01
C ALA A 161 8.85 -5.42 14.53
N LYS A 162 9.18 -5.79 13.29
CA LYS A 162 10.46 -5.46 12.67
C LYS A 162 10.62 -3.95 12.50
N LEU A 163 9.59 -3.27 12.01
CA LEU A 163 9.60 -1.82 11.84
C LEU A 163 9.77 -1.08 13.17
N SER A 164 9.08 -1.52 14.23
CA SER A 164 9.25 -0.97 15.59
C SER A 164 10.71 -1.07 16.07
N ARG A 165 11.35 -2.22 15.83
CA ARG A 165 12.78 -2.42 16.12
C ARG A 165 13.66 -1.47 15.30
N CYS A 166 13.37 -1.30 14.01
CA CYS A 166 14.16 -0.42 13.14
C CYS A 166 14.01 1.07 13.48
N LEU A 167 12.88 1.46 14.05
CA LEU A 167 12.65 2.79 14.59
C LEU A 167 13.21 2.95 16.01
N SER A 168 14.25 2.19 16.35
CA SER A 168 14.97 2.20 17.64
C SER A 168 14.06 2.02 18.84
N GLU A 169 13.01 1.22 18.71
CA GLU A 169 12.01 0.96 19.76
C GLU A 169 11.38 2.25 20.32
N ARG A 170 11.34 3.34 19.54
CA ARG A 170 10.66 4.58 19.96
C ARG A 170 9.14 4.41 19.98
N VAL A 171 8.64 3.56 19.08
CA VAL A 171 7.22 3.34 18.86
C VAL A 171 6.84 1.88 19.03
N LYS A 172 5.62 1.64 19.49
CA LYS A 172 4.91 0.36 19.38
C LYS A 172 3.64 0.56 18.55
N PHE A 173 3.21 -0.48 17.87
CA PHE A 173 2.04 -0.45 17.01
C PHE A 173 0.89 -1.19 17.68
N ARG A 174 -0.28 -0.55 17.77
CA ARG A 174 -1.52 -1.17 18.18
C ARG A 174 -2.36 -1.46 16.94
N ILE A 175 -2.41 -2.72 16.55
CA ILE A 175 -3.07 -3.16 15.33
C ILE A 175 -4.52 -3.56 15.63
N HIS A 176 -5.46 -2.87 14.99
CA HIS A 176 -6.90 -3.11 15.05
C HIS A 176 -7.34 -3.89 13.81
N TRP A 177 -7.73 -5.16 14.01
CA TRP A 177 -8.18 -6.03 12.92
C TRP A 177 -9.71 -5.90 12.72
N ARG A 178 -10.16 -5.20 11.66
CA ARG A 178 -11.59 -5.21 11.29
C ARG A 178 -11.97 -6.54 10.65
N ARG A 179 -13.21 -6.98 10.85
CA ARG A 179 -13.84 -8.06 10.08
C ARG A 179 -14.79 -7.47 9.04
N GLU A 180 -15.05 -8.24 7.97
CA GLU A 180 -15.86 -7.89 6.78
C GLU A 180 -17.27 -7.33 7.09
N LYS A 181 -17.81 -7.53 8.30
CA LYS A 181 -19.15 -7.06 8.72
C LYS A 181 -19.13 -5.89 9.70
N ASP A 182 -18.39 -4.84 9.36
CA ASP A 182 -18.26 -3.53 10.02
C ASP A 182 -17.83 -3.48 11.49
N LYS A 183 -17.88 -4.59 12.22
CA LYS A 183 -17.41 -4.66 13.60
C LYS A 183 -15.90 -4.89 13.60
N PHE A 184 -15.17 -4.02 14.30
CA PHE A 184 -13.85 -4.37 14.80
C PHE A 184 -13.99 -5.72 15.48
N SER A 185 -13.13 -6.68 15.15
CA SER A 185 -13.21 -8.02 15.74
C SER A 185 -12.99 -8.03 17.25
N GLY A 186 -12.75 -6.86 17.87
CA GLY A 186 -12.24 -6.68 19.22
C GLY A 186 -10.78 -7.13 19.36
N GLN A 187 -10.28 -7.94 18.41
CA GLN A 187 -8.92 -8.44 18.43
C GLN A 187 -7.98 -7.28 18.08
N THR A 188 -7.23 -6.89 19.09
CA THR A 188 -6.17 -5.89 19.00
C THR A 188 -4.85 -6.59 19.28
N THR A 189 -3.85 -6.37 18.43
CA THR A 189 -2.50 -6.89 18.65
C THR A 189 -1.55 -5.72 18.88
N VAL A 190 -0.84 -5.71 20.00
CA VAL A 190 0.22 -4.72 20.25
C VAL A 190 1.55 -5.37 19.91
N VAL A 191 2.35 -4.73 19.06
CA VAL A 191 3.69 -5.19 18.68
C VAL A 191 4.74 -4.09 18.89
N GLY A 192 5.92 -4.49 19.35
CA GLY A 192 7.00 -3.57 19.69
C GLY A 192 6.99 -3.11 21.15
N ASN A 193 8.12 -2.54 21.57
CA ASN A 193 8.38 -2.19 22.98
C ASN A 193 8.42 -0.68 23.25
N GLY A 194 8.10 0.15 22.25
CA GLY A 194 8.24 1.60 22.38
C GLY A 194 7.23 2.29 23.29
N LYS A 195 7.58 3.52 23.69
CA LYS A 195 6.77 4.35 24.58
C LYS A 195 5.56 4.94 23.86
N ARG A 196 5.78 5.48 22.65
CA ARG A 196 4.71 6.05 21.82
C ARG A 196 3.93 4.93 21.14
N THR A 197 2.60 5.04 21.13
CA THR A 197 1.74 4.08 20.44
C THR A 197 1.21 4.69 19.15
N ILE A 198 1.32 3.95 18.05
CA ILE A 198 0.69 4.29 16.77
C ILE A 198 -0.41 3.26 16.52
N ASP A 199 -1.64 3.73 16.27
CA ASP A 199 -2.75 2.85 15.93
C ASP A 199 -2.65 2.44 14.45
N VAL A 200 -2.82 1.15 14.16
CA VAL A 200 -2.89 0.65 12.78
C VAL A 200 -4.28 0.06 12.60
N VAL A 201 -5.07 0.63 11.70
CA VAL A 201 -6.43 0.17 11.39
C VAL A 201 -6.39 -0.61 10.09
N PHE A 202 -6.55 -1.94 10.16
CA PHE A 202 -6.70 -2.77 8.97
C PHE A 202 -8.16 -2.81 8.54
N VAL A 203 -8.40 -2.47 7.28
CA VAL A 203 -9.69 -2.58 6.61
C VAL A 203 -9.58 -3.67 5.54
N PRO A 204 -10.10 -4.89 5.81
CA PRO A 204 -10.02 -5.98 4.85
C PRO A 204 -11.04 -5.83 3.72
N ASN A 205 -10.87 -6.67 2.69
CA ASN A 205 -11.85 -6.93 1.63
C ASN A 205 -12.33 -5.69 0.88
N VAL A 206 -11.43 -4.74 0.65
CA VAL A 206 -11.71 -3.62 -0.24
C VAL A 206 -11.76 -4.17 -1.68
N PRO A 207 -12.85 -3.92 -2.43
CA PRO A 207 -12.98 -4.36 -3.81
C PRO A 207 -11.96 -3.60 -4.66
N TYR A 208 -11.20 -4.32 -5.46
CA TYR A 208 -10.10 -3.75 -6.25
C TYR A 208 -10.48 -3.63 -7.73
N GLU A 209 -11.66 -4.10 -8.10
CA GLU A 209 -12.29 -4.05 -9.41
C GLU A 209 -13.32 -2.90 -9.51
N ASN A 210 -13.74 -2.33 -8.38
CA ASN A 210 -14.79 -1.32 -8.30
C ASN A 210 -14.30 -0.06 -7.54
N ILE A 211 -13.91 0.98 -8.28
CA ILE A 211 -13.40 2.25 -7.71
C ILE A 211 -14.44 2.90 -6.78
N LYS A 212 -15.72 2.88 -7.17
CA LYS A 212 -16.79 3.55 -6.42
C LYS A 212 -16.96 2.92 -5.04
N GLU A 213 -17.03 1.59 -5.00
CA GLU A 213 -17.19 0.83 -3.76
C GLU A 213 -15.92 0.92 -2.89
N ALA A 214 -14.73 0.89 -3.50
CA ALA A 214 -13.48 1.12 -2.79
C ALA A 214 -13.44 2.51 -2.11
N ARG A 215 -13.84 3.56 -2.85
CA ARG A 215 -13.96 4.92 -2.31
C ARG A 215 -14.96 5.01 -1.17
N GLU A 216 -16.12 4.38 -1.32
CA GLU A 216 -17.14 4.38 -0.28
C GLU A 216 -16.60 3.76 1.02
N ILE A 217 -15.89 2.64 0.94
CA ILE A 217 -15.25 2.00 2.11
C ILE A 217 -14.17 2.89 2.72
N ILE A 218 -13.33 3.54 1.89
CA ILE A 218 -12.29 4.48 2.34
C ILE A 218 -12.93 5.66 3.06
N SER A 219 -13.89 6.33 2.42
CA SER A 219 -14.62 7.48 2.96
C SER A 219 -15.31 7.11 4.28
N ASN A 220 -16.00 5.97 4.34
CA ASN A 220 -16.70 5.51 5.53
C ASN A 220 -15.74 5.19 6.69
N THR A 221 -14.55 4.65 6.38
CA THR A 221 -13.51 4.39 7.39
C THR A 221 -12.94 5.70 7.94
N MET A 222 -12.77 6.70 7.08
CA MET A 222 -12.14 7.97 7.39
C MET A 222 -13.13 9.02 7.92
N ARG A 223 -14.44 8.75 7.94
CA ARG A 223 -15.51 9.70 8.31
C ARG A 223 -15.39 10.38 9.67
N ASN A 224 -14.59 9.78 10.58
CA ASN A 224 -14.38 10.32 11.93
C ASN A 224 -13.27 11.38 11.98
N ILE A 225 -12.54 11.57 10.88
CA ILE A 225 -11.56 12.66 10.74
C ILE A 225 -12.35 13.96 10.56
N ARG A 226 -12.04 14.96 11.39
CA ARG A 226 -12.75 16.25 11.34
C ARG A 226 -12.29 17.08 10.15
N GLY A 227 -13.15 18.00 9.70
CA GLY A 227 -12.89 18.85 8.53
C GLY A 227 -11.56 19.62 8.59
N ASP A 228 -11.17 20.06 9.79
CA ASP A 228 -9.92 20.77 10.07
C ASP A 228 -8.68 19.85 10.17
N GLU A 229 -8.88 18.54 10.28
CA GLU A 229 -7.81 17.54 10.36
C GLU A 229 -7.40 16.98 8.99
N TRP A 230 -8.17 17.21 7.93
CA TRP A 230 -7.85 16.72 6.58
C TRP A 230 -6.49 17.17 6.02
N PRO A 231 -6.00 18.40 6.29
CA PRO A 231 -4.63 18.79 5.95
C PRO A 231 -3.54 17.97 6.67
N LEU A 232 -3.91 17.22 7.72
CA LEU A 232 -3.04 16.33 8.50
C LEU A 232 -3.24 14.85 8.11
N VAL A 233 -3.87 14.61 6.95
CA VAL A 233 -4.02 13.30 6.33
C VAL A 233 -3.12 13.23 5.11
N THR A 234 -2.45 12.09 4.95
CA THR A 234 -1.71 11.76 3.73
C THR A 234 -2.17 10.43 3.17
N TYR A 235 -2.50 10.44 1.89
CA TYR A 235 -2.82 9.26 1.11
C TYR A 235 -1.57 8.79 0.34
N ASP A 236 -1.02 7.65 0.74
CA ASP A 236 0.09 7.00 0.04
C ASP A 236 -0.47 6.15 -1.12
N LEU A 237 -0.10 6.54 -2.33
CA LEU A 237 -0.58 5.95 -3.59
C LEU A 237 0.34 4.83 -4.10
N THR A 238 1.48 4.61 -3.43
CA THR A 238 2.55 3.70 -3.91
C THR A 238 2.10 2.25 -3.96
N MET A 239 1.32 1.85 -2.96
CA MET A 239 0.97 0.46 -2.73
C MET A 239 -0.50 0.19 -3.08
N GLY A 240 -0.83 -1.07 -3.34
CA GLY A 240 -2.16 -1.47 -3.73
C GLY A 240 -2.30 -1.74 -5.23
N THR A 241 -3.53 -2.04 -5.65
CA THR A 241 -3.87 -2.10 -7.07
C THR A 241 -4.04 -0.68 -7.61
N ALA A 242 -3.89 -0.50 -8.92
CA ALA A 242 -4.12 0.80 -9.56
C ALA A 242 -5.50 1.39 -9.21
N THR A 243 -6.55 0.56 -9.16
CA THR A 243 -7.91 0.94 -8.73
C THR A 243 -7.92 1.53 -7.32
N MET A 244 -7.20 0.92 -6.37
CA MET A 244 -7.14 1.41 -4.99
C MET A 244 -6.34 2.72 -4.90
N SER A 245 -5.23 2.84 -5.63
CA SER A 245 -4.48 4.09 -5.71
C SER A 245 -5.33 5.22 -6.28
N VAL A 246 -6.14 4.97 -7.32
CA VAL A 246 -7.08 5.96 -7.86
C VAL A 246 -8.16 6.32 -6.83
N ALA A 247 -8.70 5.35 -6.10
CA ALA A 247 -9.68 5.61 -5.05
C ALA A 247 -9.11 6.50 -3.93
N LEU A 248 -7.87 6.24 -3.49
CA LEU A 248 -7.17 7.05 -2.50
C LEU A 248 -6.89 8.47 -3.02
N ALA A 249 -6.46 8.61 -4.28
CA ALA A 249 -6.23 9.91 -4.91
C ALA A 249 -7.51 10.75 -5.02
N LEU A 250 -8.63 10.13 -5.40
CA LEU A 250 -9.93 10.80 -5.46
C LEU A 250 -10.40 11.31 -4.08
N GLU A 251 -10.18 10.53 -3.02
CA GLU A 251 -10.47 10.99 -1.65
C GLU A 251 -9.51 12.10 -1.20
N ALA A 252 -8.23 12.03 -1.56
CA ALA A 252 -7.27 13.09 -1.28
C ALA A 252 -7.72 14.44 -1.88
N VAL A 253 -8.21 14.43 -3.13
CA VAL A 253 -8.76 15.63 -3.79
C VAL A 253 -10.01 16.14 -3.10
N LYS A 254 -10.98 15.25 -2.88
CA LYS A 254 -12.28 15.58 -2.29
C LYS A 254 -12.10 16.28 -0.93
N GLU A 255 -11.21 15.74 -0.09
CA GLU A 255 -11.00 16.21 1.27
C GLU A 255 -9.88 17.26 1.39
N LYS A 256 -9.24 17.63 0.27
CA LYS A 256 -8.07 18.54 0.22
C LYS A 256 -6.91 18.07 1.11
N ALA A 257 -6.72 16.75 1.18
CA ALA A 257 -5.63 16.12 1.89
C ALA A 257 -4.36 16.02 1.04
N GLN A 258 -3.23 15.69 1.67
CA GLN A 258 -1.98 15.42 0.95
C GLN A 258 -2.05 14.03 0.28
N ALA A 259 -1.46 13.91 -0.91
CA ALA A 259 -1.17 12.61 -1.53
C ALA A 259 0.33 12.48 -1.75
N GLU A 260 0.84 11.26 -1.67
CA GLU A 260 2.26 10.96 -1.88
C GLU A 260 2.47 9.66 -2.63
N TYR A 261 3.68 9.49 -3.17
CA TYR A 261 4.15 8.23 -3.73
C TYR A 261 5.67 8.08 -3.55
N LEU A 262 6.14 6.85 -3.52
CA LEU A 262 7.56 6.51 -3.54
C LEU A 262 8.07 6.39 -4.97
N ARG A 263 9.12 7.14 -5.30
CA ARG A 263 9.79 7.06 -6.60
C ARG A 263 10.63 5.78 -6.70
N GLN A 264 10.37 4.97 -7.73
CA GLN A 264 11.06 3.69 -7.97
C GLN A 264 12.32 3.82 -8.85
N ASP A 265 12.45 4.96 -9.54
CA ASP A 265 13.48 5.29 -10.54
C ASP A 265 14.74 5.92 -9.93
N GLU A 266 14.74 6.19 -8.63
CA GLU A 266 15.82 6.92 -7.95
C GLU A 266 16.58 6.14 -6.87
N THR A 267 16.30 4.83 -6.75
CA THR A 267 16.89 3.91 -5.77
C THR A 267 18.21 3.26 -6.22
N ASP A 268 18.91 3.85 -7.19
CA ASP A 268 20.27 3.43 -7.57
C ASP A 268 21.29 3.89 -6.50
N GLY A 269 21.43 3.08 -5.44
CA GLY A 269 22.67 2.82 -4.71
C GLY A 269 23.36 3.96 -3.95
N THR A 270 22.75 5.14 -3.79
CA THR A 270 23.41 6.27 -3.12
C THR A 270 22.55 6.85 -1.99
N ASN A 271 22.91 6.56 -0.73
CA ASN A 271 22.60 7.28 0.52
C ASN A 271 21.45 8.31 0.44
N LYS A 272 20.21 7.86 0.24
CA LYS A 272 19.04 8.76 0.19
C LYS A 272 18.17 8.55 1.43
N LYS A 273 18.23 9.53 2.33
CA LYS A 273 17.23 9.68 3.41
C LYS A 273 15.82 9.76 2.81
N TYR A 274 14.81 9.27 3.54
CA TYR A 274 13.39 9.21 3.15
C TYR A 274 12.84 10.45 2.40
N LYS A 275 13.36 11.64 2.74
CA LYS A 275 13.01 12.93 2.12
C LYS A 275 13.22 12.99 0.60
N ASN A 276 14.12 12.16 0.07
CA ASN A 276 14.49 12.20 -1.34
C ASN A 276 13.75 11.15 -2.18
N VAL A 277 13.01 10.23 -1.55
CA VAL A 277 12.32 9.13 -2.26
C VAL A 277 10.80 9.28 -2.24
N LEU A 278 10.23 9.88 -1.19
CA LEU A 278 8.80 10.20 -1.14
C LEU A 278 8.55 11.55 -1.80
N THR A 279 7.58 11.57 -2.71
CA THR A 279 7.20 12.76 -3.48
C THR A 279 5.72 13.06 -3.26
N ARG A 280 5.42 14.31 -2.94
CA ARG A 280 4.06 14.82 -2.88
C ARG A 280 3.45 14.84 -4.28
N VAL A 281 2.21 14.37 -4.40
CA VAL A 281 1.41 14.51 -5.62
C VAL A 281 0.43 15.65 -5.41
N ASP A 282 0.52 16.69 -6.25
CA ASP A 282 -0.54 17.69 -6.34
C ASP A 282 -1.63 17.15 -7.26
N VAL A 283 -2.61 16.49 -6.65
CA VAL A 283 -3.79 15.97 -7.36
C VAL A 283 -4.79 17.11 -7.52
N ASP A 284 -5.02 17.57 -8.75
CA ASP A 284 -5.94 18.68 -9.05
C ASP A 284 -7.32 18.15 -9.46
N PRO A 285 -8.44 18.62 -8.86
CA PRO A 285 -9.78 18.17 -9.20
C PRO A 285 -10.15 18.31 -10.67
N LEU A 286 -9.63 19.34 -11.36
CA LEU A 286 -9.88 19.54 -12.79
C LEU A 286 -9.25 18.42 -13.64
N SER A 287 -8.15 17.83 -13.18
CA SER A 287 -7.44 16.76 -13.91
C SER A 287 -8.12 15.38 -13.76
N LEU A 288 -8.98 15.20 -12.75
CA LEU A 288 -9.68 13.94 -12.49
C LEU A 288 -11.15 13.96 -12.93
N LEU A 289 -11.82 15.11 -12.88
CA LEU A 289 -13.18 15.26 -13.40
C LEU A 289 -13.25 15.02 -14.92
N ASP A 290 -12.20 15.37 -15.65
CA ASP A 290 -12.08 15.04 -17.08
C ASP A 290 -11.98 13.52 -17.33
N ILE A 291 -11.42 12.76 -16.39
CA ILE A 291 -11.33 11.29 -16.51
C ILE A 291 -12.70 10.65 -16.27
N ASP A 292 -13.43 11.10 -15.25
CA ASP A 292 -14.77 10.57 -14.93
C ASP A 292 -15.80 10.95 -16.02
N GLU A 293 -15.77 12.19 -16.53
CA GLU A 293 -16.62 12.66 -17.63
C GLU A 293 -16.34 11.90 -18.94
N VAL A 294 -15.08 11.62 -19.25
CA VAL A 294 -14.67 10.82 -20.43
C VAL A 294 -15.08 9.36 -20.29
N ILE A 295 -14.96 8.78 -19.09
CA ILE A 295 -15.42 7.41 -18.79
C ILE A 295 -16.96 7.33 -18.91
N ARG A 296 -17.69 8.31 -18.35
CA ARG A 296 -19.15 8.37 -18.35
C ARG A 296 -19.73 8.53 -19.76
N ARG A 297 -19.22 9.49 -20.55
CA ARG A 297 -19.67 9.71 -21.95
C ARG A 297 -19.51 8.47 -22.84
N ARG A 298 -18.51 7.63 -22.57
CA ARG A 298 -18.29 6.40 -23.34
C ARG A 298 -19.18 5.23 -22.92
N MET A 299 -19.59 5.17 -21.65
CA MET A 299 -20.56 4.16 -21.22
C MET A 299 -21.97 4.47 -21.73
N GLU A 300 -22.29 5.75 -21.98
CA GLU A 300 -23.56 6.20 -22.57
C GLU A 300 -23.61 6.03 -24.11
N MET A 301 -22.49 5.73 -24.77
CA MET A 301 -22.40 5.46 -26.22
C MET A 301 -22.38 3.95 -26.58
N ARG A 302 -22.76 3.08 -25.64
CA ARG A 302 -23.03 1.65 -25.88
C ARG A 302 -24.52 1.39 -25.78
#